data_AF-A0A7S1JP25-F1
#
_entry.id   AF-A0A7S1JP25-F1
#
_cell.length_a   1.000
_cell.length_b   1.000
_cell.length_c   1.000
_cell.angle_alpha   90.00
_cell.angle_beta   90.00
_cell.angle_gamma   90.00
#
_symmetry.space_group_name_H-M   'P 1'
#
loop_
_entity.id
_entity.type
_entity.pdbx_description
1 polymer ?
#
loop_
_entity_poly.entity_id
_entity_poly.type
_entity_poly.pdbx_seq_one_letter_code
_entity_poly.pdbx_strand_id
1 'polypeptide(L)'
;WGFAKVARLESENGLGRMIRMSCVDLDQPTSGAESSLQQLLWAIDHERPKEAKDYEPEIAVRYNRTDSPAAYNLFYSRMAKSSLPVRGHCELQLAKRGSLSSLKVRPVSNDARESPAAGCVEVR
;
A
#
# COMPACT_ATOMS: atom_id res chain seq x y z
N TRP A 1 1.04 11.74 -5.61
CA TRP A 1 1.76 10.58 -6.17
C TRP A 1 1.62 10.50 -7.68
N GLY A 2 0.43 10.22 -8.25
CA GLY A 2 0.26 10.08 -9.71
C GLY A 2 0.72 11.29 -10.53
N PHE A 3 0.34 12.51 -10.14
CA PHE A 3 0.78 13.75 -10.80
C PHE A 3 2.31 13.88 -10.88
N ALA A 4 3.02 13.72 -9.75
CA ALA A 4 4.47 13.84 -9.70
C ALA A 4 5.18 12.75 -10.51
N LYS A 5 4.58 11.56 -10.59
CA LYS A 5 5.09 10.46 -11.44
C LYS A 5 5.04 10.84 -12.91
N VAL A 6 3.92 11.38 -13.37
CA VAL A 6 3.76 11.87 -14.75
C VAL A 6 4.70 13.05 -15.00
N ALA A 7 4.70 14.06 -14.12
CA ALA A 7 5.55 15.24 -14.26
C ALA A 7 7.04 14.87 -14.36
N ARG A 8 7.51 13.89 -13.58
CA ARG A 8 8.88 13.36 -13.67
C ARG A 8 9.14 12.76 -15.06
N LEU A 9 8.30 11.84 -15.50
CA LEU A 9 8.46 11.18 -16.80
C LEU A 9 8.46 12.17 -17.96
N GLU A 10 7.53 13.13 -17.96
CA GLU A 10 7.44 14.17 -18.98
C GLU A 10 8.68 15.08 -18.98
N SER A 11 9.16 15.45 -17.80
CA SER A 11 10.34 16.30 -17.66
C SER A 11 11.62 15.57 -18.09
N GLU A 12 11.75 14.29 -17.76
CA GLU A 12 12.87 13.45 -18.20
C GLU A 12 12.87 13.25 -19.71
N ASN A 13 11.69 13.04 -20.30
CA ASN A 13 11.49 12.96 -21.74
C ASN A 13 11.86 14.27 -22.43
N GLY A 14 11.42 15.42 -21.89
CA GLY A 14 11.71 16.74 -22.46
C GLY A 14 13.18 17.18 -22.32
N LEU A 15 13.84 16.84 -21.20
CA LEU A 15 15.22 17.24 -20.92
C LEU A 15 16.27 16.23 -21.40
N GLY A 16 15.84 15.02 -21.80
CA GLY A 16 16.74 13.94 -22.21
C GLY A 16 17.66 13.43 -21.10
N ARG A 17 17.34 13.73 -19.83
CA ARG A 17 18.11 13.31 -18.66
C ARG A 17 17.19 13.04 -17.48
N MET A 18 17.64 12.15 -16.60
CA MET A 18 16.96 11.82 -15.35
C MET A 18 16.81 13.06 -14.44
N ILE A 19 15.66 13.16 -13.76
CA ILE A 19 15.40 14.21 -12.78
C ILE A 19 15.03 13.56 -11.45
N ARG A 20 15.80 13.90 -10.41
CA ARG A 20 15.54 13.46 -9.04
C ARG A 20 14.42 14.30 -8.42
N MET A 21 13.18 13.90 -8.68
CA MET A 21 11.98 14.49 -8.11
C MET A 21 11.23 13.41 -7.32
N SER A 22 11.25 13.41 -5.99
CA SER A 22 10.63 12.33 -5.19
C SER A 22 9.33 12.75 -4.51
N CYS A 23 8.46 11.78 -4.25
CA CYS A 23 7.34 11.91 -3.31
C CYS A 23 7.69 11.14 -2.04
N VAL A 24 7.56 11.82 -0.89
CA VAL A 24 7.81 11.23 0.42
C VAL A 24 6.49 11.27 1.21
N ASP A 25 6.02 10.10 1.63
CA ASP A 25 4.86 9.95 2.50
C ASP A 25 5.34 9.77 3.94
N LEU A 26 4.89 10.64 4.83
CA LEU A 26 5.32 10.67 6.23
C LEU A 26 4.20 10.17 7.13
N ASP A 27 4.56 9.52 8.23
CA ASP A 27 3.56 9.14 9.22
C ASP A 27 2.98 10.39 9.91
N GLN A 28 1.69 10.33 10.26
CA GLN A 28 1.07 11.38 11.02
C GLN A 28 1.76 11.51 12.39
N PRO A 29 2.19 12.72 12.77
CA PRO A 29 2.77 12.92 14.08
C PRO A 29 1.69 12.68 15.14
N THR A 30 1.93 11.72 16.04
CA THR A 30 1.11 11.53 17.24
C THR A 30 1.61 12.45 18.36
N SER A 31 0.75 12.76 19.34
CA SER A 31 1.10 13.59 20.50
C SER A 31 2.24 12.94 21.29
N GLY A 32 3.48 13.34 21.02
CA GLY A 32 4.71 12.77 21.59
C GLY A 32 5.72 12.20 20.58
N ALA A 33 5.38 12.16 19.29
CA ALA A 33 6.27 11.70 18.24
C ALA A 33 7.08 12.84 17.60
N GLU A 34 8.22 12.47 17.00
CA GLU A 34 9.08 13.37 16.23
C GLU A 34 8.32 14.12 15.13
N SER A 35 8.72 15.36 14.89
CA SER A 35 8.11 16.24 13.89
C SER A 35 8.22 15.67 12.48
N SER A 36 7.25 15.97 11.60
CA SER A 36 7.32 15.59 10.18
C SER A 36 8.59 16.11 9.48
N LEU A 37 9.18 17.20 9.97
CA LEU A 37 10.45 17.71 9.47
C LEU A 37 11.61 16.77 9.78
N GLN A 38 11.67 16.19 10.99
CA GLN A 38 12.70 15.21 11.36
C GLN A 38 12.59 13.95 10.50
N GLN A 39 11.37 13.44 10.28
CA GLN A 39 11.12 12.31 9.38
C GLN A 39 11.63 12.61 7.96
N LEU A 40 11.35 13.81 7.45
CA LEU A 40 11.77 14.23 6.12
C LEU A 40 13.29 14.35 6.00
N LEU A 41 13.95 14.99 6.98
CA LEU A 41 15.40 15.13 7.00
C LEU A 41 16.09 13.78 7.06
N TRP A 42 15.60 12.89 7.91
CA TRP A 42 16.10 11.52 8.02
C TRP A 42 15.99 10.78 6.68
N ALA A 43 14.84 10.89 5.99
CA ALA A 43 14.64 10.29 4.68
C ALA A 43 15.59 10.87 3.62
N ILE A 44 15.79 12.20 3.61
CA ILE A 44 16.73 12.86 2.70
C ILE A 44 18.15 12.33 2.93
N ASP A 45 18.59 12.21 4.18
CA ASP A 45 19.94 11.73 4.51
C ASP A 45 20.17 10.28 4.08
N HIS A 46 19.13 9.44 4.12
CA HIS A 46 19.21 8.04 3.66
C HIS A 46 19.18 7.90 2.13
N GLU A 47 18.47 8.79 1.43
CA GLU A 47 18.23 8.66 -0.02
C GLU A 47 19.20 9.46 -0.87
N ARG A 48 19.66 10.61 -0.38
CA ARG A 48 20.61 11.48 -1.08
C ARG A 48 21.90 10.78 -1.53
N PRO A 49 22.58 9.95 -0.71
CA PRO A 49 23.84 9.33 -1.10
C PRO A 49 23.68 8.22 -2.16
N LYS A 50 22.46 7.80 -2.48
CA LYS A 50 22.23 6.75 -3.48
C LYS A 50 22.62 7.20 -4.89
N GLU A 51 23.19 6.27 -5.64
CA GLU A 51 23.50 6.45 -7.06
C GLU A 51 22.21 6.56 -7.88
N ALA A 52 22.31 7.04 -9.13
CA ALA A 52 21.16 7.18 -10.02
C ALA A 52 20.43 5.84 -10.26
N LYS A 53 21.17 4.71 -10.28
CA LYS A 53 20.60 3.37 -10.47
C LYS A 53 19.75 2.89 -9.29
N ASP A 54 20.02 3.40 -8.09
CA ASP A 54 19.36 3.02 -6.84
C ASP A 54 18.35 4.08 -6.38
N TYR A 55 18.06 5.06 -7.24
CA TYR A 55 17.13 6.13 -6.95
C TYR A 55 15.70 5.62 -6.90
N GLU A 56 15.05 5.87 -5.77
CA GLU A 56 13.65 5.52 -5.57
C GLU A 56 12.79 6.79 -5.48
N PRO A 57 11.86 6.99 -6.42
CA PRO A 57 11.06 8.22 -6.45
C PRO A 57 9.89 8.24 -5.46
N GLU A 58 9.50 7.08 -4.95
CA GLU A 58 8.25 6.84 -4.24
C GLU A 58 8.56 6.19 -2.90
N ILE A 59 8.59 7.00 -1.84
CA ILE A 59 9.15 6.62 -0.55
C ILE A 59 8.13 6.85 0.56
N ALA A 60 7.86 5.81 1.35
CA ALA A 60 7.07 5.94 2.56
C ALA A 60 7.96 5.75 3.80
N VAL A 61 7.93 6.73 4.69
CA VAL A 61 8.63 6.72 5.98
C VAL A 61 7.62 6.31 7.03
N ARG A 62 7.93 5.27 7.81
CA ARG A 62 7.08 4.80 8.90
C ARG A 62 7.84 4.65 10.20
N TYR A 63 7.18 4.88 11.32
CA TYR A 63 7.76 4.60 12.63
C TYR A 63 8.06 3.11 12.78
N ASN A 64 9.28 2.79 13.20
CA ASN A 64 9.62 1.46 13.66
C ASN A 64 9.06 1.28 15.08
N ARG A 65 7.95 0.54 15.21
CA ARG A 65 7.31 0.28 16.51
C ARG A 65 8.02 -0.79 17.34
N THR A 66 8.98 -1.51 16.77
CA THR A 66 9.65 -2.66 17.40
C THR A 66 11.00 -2.30 18.01
N ASP A 67 11.72 -1.30 17.48
CA ASP A 67 13.05 -0.92 17.95
C ASP A 67 13.16 0.60 18.18
N SER A 68 13.02 1.02 19.44
CA SER A 68 13.29 2.39 19.93
C SER A 68 12.42 3.53 19.34
N PRO A 69 12.07 4.56 20.13
CA PRO A 69 11.18 5.66 19.73
C PRO A 69 11.74 6.64 18.68
N ALA A 70 12.86 6.31 18.02
CA ALA A 70 13.55 7.18 17.04
C ALA A 70 14.02 6.45 15.77
N ALA A 71 13.64 5.19 15.56
CA ALA A 71 13.98 4.47 14.33
C ALA A 71 12.84 4.56 13.31
N TYR A 72 13.18 4.89 12.07
CA TYR A 72 12.26 4.91 10.94
C TYR A 72 12.53 3.73 10.01
N ASN A 73 11.49 3.27 9.33
CA ASN A 73 11.57 2.29 8.25
C ASN A 73 11.23 2.98 6.92
N LEU A 74 12.01 2.67 5.87
CA LEU A 74 11.75 3.10 4.50
C LEU A 74 11.06 1.99 3.73
N PHE A 75 9.96 2.35 3.08
CA PHE A 75 9.22 1.48 2.18
C PHE A 75 9.21 2.08 0.78
N TYR A 76 9.34 1.21 -0.22
CA TYR A 76 9.29 1.57 -1.63
C TYR A 76 8.13 0.86 -2.30
N SER A 77 7.52 1.54 -3.26
CA SER A 77 6.45 0.96 -4.06
C SER A 77 7.01 -0.05 -5.07
N ARG A 78 6.45 -1.27 -5.08
CA ARG A 78 6.78 -2.31 -6.06
C ARG A 78 5.49 -2.94 -6.59
N MET A 79 5.47 -3.18 -7.90
CA MET A 79 4.38 -3.92 -8.52
C MET A 79 4.50 -5.39 -8.12
N ALA A 80 3.46 -5.91 -7.47
CA ALA A 80 3.33 -7.32 -7.16
C ALA A 80 2.08 -7.87 -7.83
N LYS A 81 2.17 -9.08 -8.37
CA LYS A 81 0.99 -9.76 -8.91
C LYS A 81 0.05 -10.08 -7.74
N SER A 82 -1.22 -9.68 -7.88
CA SER A 82 -2.23 -10.09 -6.92
C SER A 82 -2.30 -11.61 -6.85
N SER A 83 -2.18 -12.16 -5.65
CA SER A 83 -2.41 -13.58 -5.37
C SER A 83 -3.91 -13.90 -5.28
N LEU A 84 -4.77 -12.88 -5.28
CA LEU A 84 -6.22 -13.04 -5.22
C LEU A 84 -6.75 -13.38 -6.61
N PRO A 85 -7.23 -14.60 -6.84
CA PRO A 85 -7.99 -14.91 -8.05
C PRO A 85 -9.31 -14.13 -8.05
N VAL A 86 -9.67 -13.55 -9.20
CA VAL A 86 -11.00 -12.97 -9.41
C VAL A 86 -11.99 -14.13 -9.48
N ARG A 87 -12.66 -14.41 -8.36
CA ARG A 87 -13.57 -15.55 -8.20
C ARG A 87 -15.05 -15.22 -8.39
N GLY A 88 -15.38 -13.96 -8.66
CA GLY A 88 -16.78 -13.49 -8.74
C GLY A 88 -17.45 -13.54 -7.37
N HIS A 89 -18.73 -13.94 -7.34
CA HIS A 89 -19.50 -14.05 -6.10
C HIS A 89 -18.89 -15.12 -5.17
N CYS A 90 -18.60 -14.71 -3.94
CA CYS A 90 -18.00 -15.58 -2.94
C CYS A 90 -18.75 -15.47 -1.62
N GLU A 91 -18.83 -16.57 -0.89
CA GLU A 91 -19.29 -16.59 0.50
C GLU A 91 -18.10 -16.73 1.44
N LEU A 92 -18.22 -16.14 2.63
CA LEU A 92 -17.27 -16.31 3.71
C LEU A 92 -17.78 -17.40 4.64
N GLN A 93 -17.15 -18.57 4.61
CA GLN A 93 -17.55 -19.72 5.39
C GLN A 93 -16.58 -19.95 6.55
N LEU A 94 -17.11 -20.11 7.75
CA LEU A 94 -16.35 -20.52 8.93
C LEU A 94 -16.39 -22.05 9.03
N ALA A 95 -15.31 -22.73 8.61
CA ALA A 95 -15.29 -24.19 8.60
C ALA A 95 -15.29 -24.82 10.01
N LYS A 96 -14.71 -24.12 11.01
CA LYS A 96 -14.69 -24.58 12.41
C LYS A 96 -14.87 -23.41 13.36
N ARG A 97 -15.80 -23.51 14.31
CA ARG A 97 -15.99 -22.48 15.35
C ARG A 97 -14.77 -22.41 16.29
N GLY A 98 -14.44 -21.21 16.74
CA GLY A 98 -13.40 -20.97 17.75
C GLY A 98 -12.02 -20.57 17.21
N SER A 99 -11.85 -20.43 15.89
CA SER A 99 -10.62 -19.85 15.32
C SER A 99 -10.87 -19.09 14.02
N LEU A 100 -10.32 -17.88 13.91
CA LEU A 100 -10.32 -17.07 12.68
C LEU A 100 -9.48 -17.72 11.57
N SER A 101 -8.54 -18.59 11.89
CA SER A 101 -7.74 -19.31 10.88
C SER A 101 -8.56 -20.31 10.05
N SER A 102 -9.78 -20.64 10.48
CA SER A 102 -10.69 -21.54 9.76
C SER A 102 -11.64 -20.83 8.80
N LEU A 103 -11.57 -19.50 8.74
CA LEU A 103 -12.36 -18.66 7.86
C LEU A 103 -11.85 -18.83 6.42
N LYS A 104 -12.72 -19.27 5.51
CA LYS A 104 -12.37 -19.50 4.11
C LYS A 104 -13.34 -18.78 3.19
N VAL A 105 -12.81 -18.16 2.14
CA VAL A 105 -13.60 -17.59 1.06
C VAL A 105 -13.85 -18.67 0.01
N ARG A 106 -15.11 -19.03 -0.19
CA ARG A 106 -15.54 -20.05 -1.15
C ARG A 106 -16.29 -19.39 -2.33
N PRO A 107 -15.93 -19.67 -3.59
CA PRO A 107 -16.72 -19.23 -4.73
C PRO A 107 -18.10 -19.90 -4.71
N VAL A 108 -19.14 -19.15 -5.03
CA VAL A 108 -20.52 -19.63 -5.14
C VAL A 108 -20.92 -19.56 -6.60
N SER A 109 -21.34 -20.70 -7.16
CA SER A 109 -21.87 -20.74 -8.53
C SER A 109 -23.23 -20.06 -8.58
N ASN A 110 -23.62 -19.53 -9.75
CA ASN A 110 -24.94 -18.93 -9.92
C ASN A 110 -26.07 -19.93 -9.67
N ASP A 111 -25.87 -21.22 -9.97
CA ASP A 111 -26.87 -22.27 -9.76
C ASP A 111 -27.04 -22.64 -8.27
N ALA A 112 -26.01 -22.41 -7.46
CA ALA A 112 -26.07 -22.59 -6.01
C ALA A 112 -26.68 -21.37 -5.29
N ARG A 113 -27.16 -20.37 -6.04
CA ARG A 113 -27.86 -19.22 -5.45
C ARG A 113 -29.24 -19.63 -5.00
N GLU A 114 -29.46 -19.50 -3.71
CA GLU A 114 -30.82 -19.54 -3.16
C GLU A 114 -31.55 -18.25 -3.56
N SER A 115 -32.76 -18.41 -4.10
CA SER A 115 -33.61 -17.26 -4.39
C SER A 115 -34.00 -16.58 -3.07
N PRO A 116 -34.06 -15.23 -3.02
CA PRO A 116 -34.50 -14.52 -1.84
C PRO A 116 -35.89 -15.03 -1.41
N ALA A 117 -36.07 -15.23 -0.11
CA ALA A 117 -37.39 -15.58 0.43
C ALA A 117 -38.41 -14.46 0.18
N ALA A 118 -39.70 -14.77 0.32
CA ALA A 118 -40.77 -13.79 0.16
C ALA A 118 -40.53 -12.57 1.09
N GLY A 119 -40.56 -11.36 0.51
CA GLY A 119 -40.27 -10.12 1.24
C GLY A 119 -38.78 -9.77 1.34
N CYS A 120 -37.87 -10.59 0.81
CA CYS A 120 -36.44 -10.29 0.72
C CYS A 120 -36.02 -9.89 -0.70
N VAL A 121 -34.93 -9.14 -0.81
CA VAL A 121 -34.34 -8.70 -2.09
C VAL A 121 -32.84 -8.96 -2.11
N GLU A 122 -32.31 -9.27 -3.29
CA GLU A 122 -30.86 -9.36 -3.50
C GLU A 122 -30.28 -7.94 -3.65
N VAL A 123 -29.20 -7.64 -2.92
CA VAL A 123 -28.45 -6.38 -3.06
C VAL A 123 -27.20 -6.66 -3.89
N ARG A 124 -26.97 -5.84 -4.90
CA ARG A 124 -25.82 -5.93 -5.82
C ARG A 124 -25.03 -4.63 -5.82
#